data_AF-A0A654TLS5-F1
#
_entry.id   AF-A0A654TLS5-F1
#
_cell.length_a   1.000
_cell.length_b   1.000
_cell.length_c   1.000
_cell.angle_alpha   90.00
_cell.angle_beta   90.00
_cell.angle_gamma   90.00
#
_symmetry.space_group_name_H-M   'P 1'
#
loop_
_entity.id
_entity.type
_entity.pdbx_description
1 polymer ?
#
loop_
_entity_poly.entity_id
_entity_poly.type
_entity_poly.pdbx_seq_one_letter_code
_entity_poly.pdbx_strand_id
1 'polypeptide(L)'
;MDAYLLRAMGIAGWAPALTECARCATPGPHRAFHIATGGSVCAHCRPAGSTTPPLGVVDLMSALYDGDWEAAEAAPQSARSHVSGLVAAHLQWHLERQLKTLPLVERFYQADRSVAERRAALIGQDIAGG
;
A
#
# COMPACT_ATOMS: atom_id res chain seq x y z
N MET A 1 1.07 9.64 0.06
CA MET A 1 -0.21 9.51 -0.67
C MET A 1 -1.03 8.35 -0.14
N ASP A 2 -0.47 7.13 -0.10
CA ASP A 2 -1.21 5.91 0.22
C ASP A 2 -1.97 5.95 1.56
N ALA A 3 -1.39 6.50 2.63
CA ALA A 3 -2.08 6.70 3.91
C ALA A 3 -3.35 7.54 3.78
N TYR A 4 -3.31 8.62 2.98
CA TYR A 4 -4.48 9.45 2.74
C TYR A 4 -5.56 8.67 1.99
N LEU A 5 -5.18 7.95 0.93
CA LEU A 5 -6.14 7.17 0.13
C LEU A 5 -6.77 6.04 0.95
N LEU A 6 -5.98 5.31 1.73
CA LEU A 6 -6.46 4.25 2.62
C LEU A 6 -7.49 4.78 3.62
N ARG A 7 -7.20 5.91 4.27
CA ARG A 7 -8.12 6.53 5.23
C ARG A 7 -9.35 7.13 4.55
N ALA A 8 -9.19 7.75 3.38
CA ALA A 8 -10.32 8.27 2.59
C ALA A 8 -11.26 7.14 2.15
N MET A 9 -10.72 5.98 1.75
CA MET A 9 -11.50 4.79 1.47
C MET A 9 -12.20 4.25 2.73
N GLY A 10 -11.53 4.30 3.88
CA GLY A 10 -12.16 4.02 5.18
C GLY A 10 -13.40 4.88 5.44
N ILE A 11 -13.27 6.21 5.28
CA ILE A 11 -14.36 7.17 5.51
C ILE A 11 -15.56 6.89 4.60
N ALA A 12 -15.33 6.55 3.34
CA ALA A 12 -16.42 6.33 2.40
C ALA A 12 -16.93 4.87 2.35
N GLY A 13 -16.48 4.00 3.26
CA GLY A 13 -17.01 2.62 3.43
C GLY A 13 -16.42 1.53 2.52
N TRP A 14 -15.21 1.70 2.01
CA TRP A 14 -14.54 0.85 1.00
C TRP A 14 -13.09 0.56 1.39
N ALA A 15 -12.79 0.63 2.69
CA ALA A 15 -11.49 0.25 3.22
C ALA A 15 -11.17 -1.21 2.85
N PRO A 16 -9.95 -1.52 2.41
CA PRO A 16 -9.56 -2.90 2.21
C PRO A 16 -9.51 -3.65 3.54
N ALA A 17 -9.95 -4.91 3.57
CA ALA A 17 -9.75 -5.77 4.72
C ALA A 17 -8.26 -6.15 4.82
N LEU A 18 -7.59 -5.79 5.90
CA LEU A 18 -6.15 -6.01 6.06
C LEU A 18 -5.84 -7.08 7.11
N THR A 19 -6.62 -7.11 8.19
CA THR A 19 -6.38 -7.96 9.38
C THR A 19 -7.23 -9.22 9.41
N GLU A 20 -8.25 -9.32 8.57
CA GLU A 20 -9.16 -10.45 8.48
C GLU A 20 -9.49 -10.80 7.03
N CYS A 21 -10.10 -11.97 6.82
CA CYS A 21 -10.55 -12.34 5.49
C CYS A 21 -11.76 -11.50 5.08
N ALA A 22 -11.65 -10.78 3.96
CA ALA A 22 -12.70 -9.95 3.39
C ALA A 22 -14.03 -10.68 3.09
N ARG A 23 -14.04 -12.02 3.09
CA ARG A 23 -15.22 -12.83 2.79
C ARG A 23 -15.85 -13.50 4.01
N CYS A 24 -15.04 -14.09 4.89
CA CYS A 24 -15.51 -14.89 6.02
C CYS A 24 -15.08 -14.36 7.39
N ALA A 25 -14.41 -13.21 7.44
CA ALA A 25 -13.89 -12.57 8.65
C ALA A 25 -12.94 -13.45 9.49
N THR A 26 -12.40 -14.55 8.92
CA THR A 26 -11.36 -15.32 9.60
C THR A 26 -10.17 -14.41 9.91
N PRO A 27 -9.71 -14.31 11.16
CA PRO A 27 -8.56 -13.48 11.50
C PRO A 27 -7.30 -13.88 10.73
N GLY A 28 -6.50 -12.89 10.37
CA GLY A 28 -5.24 -13.06 9.65
C GLY A 28 -4.06 -13.43 10.57
N PRO A 29 -2.83 -13.39 10.04
CA PRO A 29 -2.44 -12.83 8.74
C PRO A 29 -2.75 -13.75 7.55
N HIS A 30 -3.28 -13.17 6.46
CA HIS A 30 -3.53 -13.88 5.20
C HIS A 30 -2.49 -13.51 4.14
N ARG A 31 -2.06 -14.49 3.36
CA ARG A 31 -1.02 -14.29 2.32
C ARG A 31 -1.57 -13.86 0.96
N ALA A 32 -2.88 -13.98 0.76
CA ALA A 32 -3.51 -13.64 -0.51
C ALA A 32 -4.32 -12.35 -0.36
N PHE A 33 -4.28 -11.51 -1.40
CA PHE A 33 -5.03 -10.27 -1.48
C PHE A 33 -5.82 -10.29 -2.78
N HIS A 34 -7.12 -10.02 -2.70
CA HIS A 34 -8.00 -10.00 -3.86
C HIS A 34 -8.81 -8.71 -3.88
N ILE A 35 -8.51 -7.87 -4.87
CA ILE A 35 -9.10 -6.53 -5.01
C ILE A 35 -10.62 -6.59 -5.05
N ALA A 36 -11.20 -7.44 -5.90
CA ALA A 36 -12.65 -7.50 -6.07
C ALA A 36 -13.40 -8.13 -4.88
N THR A 37 -12.72 -8.91 -4.02
CA THR A 37 -13.32 -9.37 -2.75
C THR A 37 -13.16 -8.33 -1.64
N GLY A 38 -12.28 -7.35 -1.83
CA GLY A 38 -12.13 -6.23 -0.93
C GLY A 38 -10.91 -6.32 0.00
N GLY A 39 -9.93 -7.18 -0.27
CA GLY A 39 -8.68 -7.19 0.49
C GLY A 39 -8.09 -8.56 0.74
N SER A 40 -7.52 -8.75 1.93
CA SER A 40 -6.94 -10.00 2.40
C SER A 40 -7.95 -11.15 2.37
N VAL A 41 -7.55 -12.32 1.87
CA VAL A 41 -8.41 -13.51 1.78
C VAL A 41 -7.69 -14.76 2.29
N CYS A 42 -8.38 -15.56 3.09
CA CYS A 42 -7.85 -16.84 3.58
C CYS A 42 -7.71 -17.86 2.44
N ALA A 43 -6.95 -18.93 2.68
CA ALA A 43 -6.71 -19.97 1.67
C ALA A 43 -8.01 -20.61 1.14
N HIS A 44 -9.04 -20.72 1.99
CA HIS A 44 -10.33 -21.30 1.60
C HIS A 44 -11.18 -20.35 0.74
N CYS A 45 -11.13 -19.05 1.02
CA CYS A 45 -11.90 -18.05 0.29
C CYS A 45 -11.19 -17.48 -0.94
N ARG A 46 -9.93 -17.85 -1.18
CA ARG A 46 -9.04 -17.29 -2.21
C ARG A 46 -9.58 -17.53 -3.64
N PRO A 47 -10.02 -16.47 -4.34
CA PRO A 47 -10.44 -16.60 -5.74
C PRO A 47 -9.24 -16.69 -6.70
N ALA A 48 -9.49 -17.16 -7.93
CA ALA A 48 -8.54 -17.01 -9.03
C ALA A 48 -8.26 -15.52 -9.30
N GLY A 49 -7.02 -15.17 -9.63
CA GLY A 49 -6.60 -13.77 -9.80
C GLY A 49 -6.20 -13.05 -8.50
N SER A 50 -6.26 -13.73 -7.34
CA SER A 50 -5.69 -13.19 -6.10
C SER A 50 -4.18 -13.05 -6.21
N THR A 51 -3.66 -11.87 -5.91
CA THR A 51 -2.22 -11.64 -5.79
C THR A 51 -1.71 -12.17 -4.45
N THR A 52 -0.41 -12.44 -4.40
CA THR A 52 0.31 -12.80 -3.16
C THR A 52 1.30 -11.68 -2.89
N PRO A 53 0.92 -10.62 -2.14
CA PRO A 53 1.84 -9.55 -1.82
C PRO A 53 3.09 -10.08 -1.09
N PRO A 54 4.28 -9.51 -1.32
CA PRO A 54 5.44 -9.79 -0.49
C PRO A 54 5.17 -9.58 1.00
N LEU A 55 5.96 -10.24 1.86
CA LEU A 55 5.87 -10.07 3.30
C LEU A 55 6.05 -8.59 3.69
N GLY A 56 5.30 -8.13 4.68
CA GLY A 56 5.33 -6.75 5.16
C GLY A 56 4.51 -5.74 4.35
N VAL A 57 4.02 -6.10 3.15
CA VAL A 57 3.21 -5.16 2.34
C VAL A 57 1.85 -4.88 2.97
N VAL A 58 1.15 -5.93 3.41
CA VAL A 58 -0.16 -5.76 4.10
C VAL A 58 0.03 -5.09 5.46
N ASP A 59 1.12 -5.40 6.17
CA ASP A 59 1.45 -4.76 7.45
C ASP A 59 1.71 -3.26 7.25
N LEU A 60 2.42 -2.87 6.18
CA LEU A 60 2.60 -1.47 5.82
C LEU A 60 1.27 -0.78 5.47
N MET A 61 0.35 -1.46 4.78
CA MET A 61 -0.98 -0.91 4.53
C MET A 61 -1.73 -0.64 5.84
N SER A 62 -1.65 -1.56 6.80
CA SER A 62 -2.27 -1.40 8.13
C SER A 62 -1.65 -0.22 8.87
N ALA A 63 -0.31 -0.14 8.93
CA ALA A 63 0.40 0.97 9.57
C ALA A 63 0.01 2.33 8.96
N LEU A 64 -0.07 2.42 7.63
CA LEU A 64 -0.49 3.64 6.93
C LEU A 64 -1.96 3.99 7.21
N TYR A 65 -2.84 3.00 7.30
CA TYR A 65 -4.25 3.20 7.65
C TYR A 65 -4.39 3.73 9.08
N ASP A 66 -3.75 3.06 10.05
CA ASP A 66 -3.81 3.36 11.48
C ASP A 66 -3.01 4.60 11.89
N GLY A 67 -2.06 5.04 11.05
CA GLY A 67 -1.20 6.19 11.35
C GLY A 67 0.01 5.85 12.21
N ASP A 68 0.43 4.58 12.22
CA ASP A 68 1.70 4.14 12.78
C ASP A 68 2.85 4.56 11.84
N TRP A 69 3.34 5.78 12.03
CA TRP A 69 4.41 6.35 11.20
C TRP A 69 5.77 5.70 11.46
N GLU A 70 6.02 5.19 12.67
CA GLU A 70 7.27 4.50 12.99
C GLU A 70 7.42 3.24 12.13
N ALA A 71 6.38 2.40 12.09
CA ALA A 71 6.36 1.22 11.23
C ALA A 71 6.38 1.59 9.73
N ALA A 72 5.64 2.64 9.34
CA ALA A 72 5.58 3.07 7.94
C ALA A 72 6.92 3.62 7.41
N GLU A 73 7.66 4.35 8.24
CA GLU A 73 8.97 4.92 7.90
C GLU A 73 10.05 3.84 7.83
N ALA A 74 9.98 2.81 8.68
CA ALA A 74 10.90 1.67 8.63
C ALA A 74 10.75 0.81 7.37
N ALA A 75 9.62 0.88 6.66
CA ALA A 75 9.34 -0.01 5.55
C ALA A 75 10.21 0.30 4.30
N PRO A 76 10.74 -0.74 3.62
CA PRO A 76 11.62 -0.57 2.47
C PRO A 76 10.86 -0.01 1.26
N GLN A 77 11.61 0.66 0.37
CA GLN A 77 11.06 1.25 -0.86
C GLN A 77 10.28 0.24 -1.73
N SER A 78 10.72 -1.02 -1.78
CA SER A 78 10.05 -2.08 -2.52
C SER A 78 8.65 -2.40 -1.98
N ALA A 79 8.46 -2.39 -0.66
CA ALA A 79 7.15 -2.58 -0.03
C ALA A 79 6.24 -1.38 -0.33
N ARG A 80 6.78 -0.16 -0.24
CA ARG A 80 6.04 1.07 -0.57
C ARG A 80 5.51 1.06 -2.01
N SER A 81 6.33 0.66 -2.98
CA SER A 81 5.87 0.54 -4.38
C SER A 81 4.76 -0.50 -4.57
N HIS A 82 4.83 -1.64 -3.86
CA HIS A 82 3.75 -2.64 -3.87
C HIS A 82 2.46 -2.09 -3.25
N VAL A 83 2.57 -1.38 -2.12
CA VAL A 83 1.42 -0.75 -1.46
C VAL A 83 0.75 0.26 -2.39
N SER A 84 1.51 1.15 -3.03
CA SER A 84 0.92 2.12 -3.97
C SER A 84 0.15 1.42 -5.08
N GLY A 85 0.69 0.35 -5.67
CA GLY A 85 0.00 -0.43 -6.70
C GLY A 85 -1.30 -1.10 -6.21
N LEU A 86 -1.29 -1.68 -5.01
CA LEU A 86 -2.48 -2.31 -4.42
C LEU A 86 -3.56 -1.28 -4.07
N VAL A 87 -3.18 -0.17 -3.45
CA VAL A 87 -4.09 0.92 -3.09
C VAL A 87 -4.72 1.52 -4.33
N ALA A 88 -3.92 1.79 -5.37
CA ALA A 88 -4.41 2.30 -6.65
C ALA A 88 -5.41 1.36 -7.30
N ALA A 89 -5.10 0.06 -7.33
CA ALA A 89 -5.95 -0.94 -7.95
C ALA A 89 -7.27 -1.13 -7.19
N HIS A 90 -7.22 -1.13 -5.85
CA HIS A 90 -8.40 -1.21 -4.99
C HIS A 90 -9.32 0.02 -5.16
N LEU A 91 -8.73 1.22 -5.14
CA LEU A 91 -9.43 2.47 -5.39
C LEU A 91 -10.10 2.49 -6.78
N GLN A 92 -9.36 2.11 -7.82
CA GLN A 92 -9.88 2.11 -9.19
C GLN A 92 -11.02 1.10 -9.38
N TRP A 93 -10.95 -0.07 -8.73
CA TRP A 93 -12.01 -1.08 -8.81
C TRP A 93 -13.34 -0.53 -8.27
N HIS A 94 -13.32 0.08 -7.09
CA HIS A 94 -14.52 0.63 -6.46
C HIS A 94 -15.07 1.90 -7.13
N LEU A 95 -14.23 2.69 -7.80
CA LEU A 95 -14.70 3.87 -8.53
C LEU A 95 -15.48 3.51 -9.81
N GLU A 96 -15.41 2.26 -10.27
CA GLU A 96 -15.95 1.76 -11.55
C GLU A 96 -15.48 2.56 -12.79
N ARG A 97 -14.57 3.52 -12.60
CA ARG A 97 -13.95 4.40 -13.60
C ARG A 97 -12.50 4.61 -13.22
N GLN A 98 -11.59 4.40 -14.17
CA GLN A 98 -10.18 4.71 -13.96
C GLN A 98 -9.94 6.21 -13.77
N LEU A 99 -9.19 6.55 -12.72
CA LEU A 99 -8.67 7.90 -12.53
C LEU A 99 -7.49 8.12 -13.49
N LYS A 100 -7.74 8.76 -14.63
CA LYS A 100 -6.73 9.01 -15.68
C LYS A 100 -5.47 9.72 -15.17
N THR A 101 -5.59 10.52 -14.11
CA THR A 101 -4.50 11.31 -13.53
C THR A 101 -3.76 10.57 -12.41
N LEU A 102 -4.31 9.49 -11.85
CA LEU A 102 -3.71 8.78 -10.71
C LEU A 102 -2.30 8.23 -11.02
N PRO A 103 -2.06 7.57 -12.18
CA PRO A 103 -0.70 7.14 -12.53
C PRO A 103 0.29 8.29 -12.68
N LEU A 104 -0.18 9.51 -13.01
CA LEU A 104 0.67 10.68 -13.13
C LEU A 104 1.09 11.18 -11.75
N VAL A 105 0.14 11.27 -10.81
CA VAL A 105 0.39 11.69 -9.43
C VAL A 105 1.30 10.72 -8.69
N GLU A 106 1.08 9.40 -8.83
CA GLU A 106 1.92 8.37 -8.22
C GLU A 106 3.36 8.43 -8.73
N ARG A 107 3.56 8.65 -10.04
CA ARG A 107 4.90 8.81 -10.63
C ARG A 107 5.61 10.06 -10.12
N PHE A 108 4.93 11.19 -10.02
CA PHE A 108 5.54 12.42 -9.49
C PHE A 108 5.98 12.24 -8.05
N TYR A 109 5.14 11.66 -7.18
CA TYR A 109 5.51 11.39 -5.79
C TYR A 109 6.68 10.41 -5.65
N GLN A 110 6.75 9.37 -6.48
CA GLN A 110 7.87 8.43 -6.49
C GLN A 110 9.17 9.12 -6.96
N ALA A 111 9.09 9.95 -8.02
CA ALA A 111 10.23 10.69 -8.54
C ALA A 111 10.77 11.70 -7.50
N ASP A 112 9.90 12.52 -6.90
CA ASP A 112 10.26 13.51 -5.88
C ASP A 112 10.94 12.83 -4.68
N ARG A 113 10.41 11.69 -4.22
CA ARG A 113 11.02 10.92 -3.14
C ARG A 113 12.39 10.38 -3.53
N SER A 114 12.55 9.81 -4.72
CA SER A 114 13.85 9.30 -5.18
C SER A 114 14.92 10.40 -5.29
N VAL A 115 14.51 11.61 -5.68
CA VAL A 115 15.39 12.77 -5.77
C VAL A 115 15.80 13.24 -4.37
N ALA A 116 14.84 13.28 -3.42
CA ALA A 116 15.13 13.60 -2.03
C ALA A 116 16.08 12.57 -1.39
N GLU A 117 15.86 11.27 -1.60
CA GLU A 117 16.74 10.19 -1.12
C GLU A 117 18.16 10.30 -1.69
N ARG A 118 18.29 10.54 -3.00
CA ARG A 118 19.60 10.76 -3.64
C ARG A 118 20.33 11.98 -3.08
N ARG A 119 19.61 13.09 -2.85
CA ARG A 119 20.18 14.30 -2.25
C ARG A 119 20.63 14.07 -0.81
N ALA A 120 19.83 13.38 -0.01
CA ALA A 120 20.22 13.01 1.36
C ALA A 120 21.46 12.11 1.39
N ALA A 121 21.56 11.14 0.47
CA ALA A 121 22.74 10.29 0.34
C ALA A 121 24.01 11.06 -0.04
N LEU A 122 23.91 12.04 -0.95
CA LEU A 122 25.03 12.90 -1.33
C LEU A 122 25.50 13.79 -0.16
N ILE A 123 24.56 14.39 0.58
CA ILE A 123 24.89 15.24 1.75
C ILE A 123 25.53 14.40 2.87
N GLY A 124 25.09 13.16 3.08
CA GLY A 124 25.68 12.25 4.07
C GLY A 124 27.11 11.81 3.72
N GLN A 125 27.50 11.80 2.44
CA GLN A 125 28.87 11.50 2.01
C GLN A 125 29.84 12.64 2.31
N ASP A 126 29.39 13.89 2.28
CA ASP A 126 30.20 15.06 2.60
C ASP A 126 30.51 15.18 4.10
N ILE A 127 29.67 14.61 4.99
CA ILE A 127 29.86 14.65 6.45
C ILE A 127 30.81 13.52 6.94
N ALA A 128 30.90 12.40 6.22
CA ALA A 128 31.76 11.26 6.60
C ALA A 128 33.21 11.37 6.10
N GLY A 129 33.54 12.42 5.34
CA GLY A 129 34.88 12.66 4.76
C GLY A 129 35.68 13.78 5.42
N GLY A 130 35.22 14.34 6.55
CA GLY A 130 35.86 15.43 7.29
C GLY A 130 36.54 14.98 8.58
#